data_AF-A0A9P1BJ57-F1
#
_entry.id   AF-A0A9P1BJ57-F1
#
_cell.length_a   1.000
_cell.length_b   1.000
_cell.length_c   1.000
_cell.angle_alpha   90.00
_cell.angle_beta   90.00
_cell.angle_gamma   90.00
#
_symmetry.space_group_name_H-M   'P 1'
#
loop_
_entity.id
_entity.type
_entity.pdbx_description
1 polymer ?
#
loop_
_entity_poly.entity_id
_entity_poly.type
_entity_poly.pdbx_seq_one_letter_code
_entity_poly.pdbx_strand_id
1 'polypeptide(L)'
;MAKHSWLWILGLVLGFSTRSFVLPKFSAQSAPRTVSRIAPRTARISRTAVGLSSFSTGATLLEKIDKDRSLGPLEELGCEVGMPDVNDLPEITALMVECFDRTLEKKRWDADKMGPFGGLAQYANAFIDQNEVNGIANGVQMRLDSTLQLQSLRRPIKQDQTVALVARIKQGGPLIAYVEICILPDDGRRPETDNGKMQEGTTRQPYLSNLCVGLPYRRSGIGRAMLALAEDVVRFIWKDERMYLHIDNYGPAKKLYESEGFVATGPTDSEDVTHMMKELPALEEEEIEDDSDETYYDDGLGLEDSDEADTNVKALPEAPQSLESQEEEEKVEGEENEEKEEKEEREEKEEKEEKIA
;
A
#
# COMPACT_ATOMS: atom_id res chain seq x y z
N MET A 1 -3.94 25.51 18.54
CA MET A 1 -4.09 26.07 17.18
C MET A 1 -3.82 24.94 16.19
N ALA A 2 -4.87 24.20 15.82
CA ALA A 2 -4.78 23.09 14.89
C ALA A 2 -4.94 23.62 13.46
N LYS A 3 -4.02 23.27 12.56
CA LYS A 3 -4.17 23.46 11.13
C LYS A 3 -4.50 22.10 10.52
N HIS A 4 -5.73 22.01 10.04
CA HIS A 4 -6.21 20.97 9.14
C HIS A 4 -5.40 20.99 7.84
N SER A 5 -5.08 19.83 7.31
CA SER A 5 -4.56 19.72 5.96
C SER A 5 -4.82 18.31 5.42
N TRP A 6 -5.59 18.28 4.33
CA TRP A 6 -5.84 17.19 3.36
C TRP A 6 -6.91 16.15 3.71
N LEU A 7 -8.15 16.54 3.41
CA LEU A 7 -9.26 15.65 3.05
C LEU A 7 -9.76 16.10 1.66
N TRP A 8 -9.52 15.29 0.63
CA TRP A 8 -10.23 15.32 -0.64
C TRP A 8 -10.80 13.90 -0.81
N ILE A 9 -12.10 13.67 -0.96
CA ILE A 9 -12.91 13.88 -2.17
C ILE A 9 -14.38 14.18 -1.80
N LEU A 10 -14.98 15.10 -2.58
CA LEU A 10 -16.26 15.78 -2.41
C LEU A 10 -17.52 14.92 -2.25
N GLY A 11 -18.47 15.46 -1.49
CA GLY A 11 -19.89 15.19 -1.61
C GLY A 11 -20.59 16.13 -2.60
N LEU A 12 -21.69 15.66 -3.20
CA LEU A 12 -22.65 16.49 -3.90
C LEU A 12 -24.07 16.10 -3.49
N VAL A 13 -24.82 17.09 -3.03
CA VAL A 13 -26.22 17.04 -2.59
C VAL A 13 -27.09 17.49 -3.76
N LEU A 14 -28.14 16.74 -4.07
CA LEU A 14 -29.27 17.26 -4.85
C LEU A 14 -30.56 17.00 -4.09
N GLY A 15 -31.25 18.09 -3.73
CA GLY A 15 -32.58 18.09 -3.12
C GLY A 15 -33.66 17.91 -4.17
N PHE A 16 -34.61 17.01 -3.90
CA PHE A 16 -35.88 16.99 -4.63
C PHE A 16 -37.07 16.80 -3.68
N SER A 17 -38.09 17.61 -3.99
CA SER A 17 -39.33 17.87 -3.28
C SER A 17 -40.25 16.64 -3.19
N THR A 18 -40.92 16.51 -2.04
CA THR A 18 -41.85 15.44 -1.70
C THR A 18 -43.17 15.53 -2.49
N ARG A 19 -43.46 14.51 -3.31
CA ARG A 19 -44.85 14.15 -3.68
C ARG A 19 -45.08 12.66 -3.47
N SER A 20 -46.02 12.35 -2.58
CA SER A 20 -46.41 11.01 -2.19
C SER A 20 -47.03 10.23 -3.36
N PHE A 21 -46.39 9.13 -3.76
CA PHE A 21 -46.99 8.10 -4.60
C PHE A 21 -47.17 6.82 -3.77
N VAL A 22 -48.41 6.33 -3.68
CA VAL A 22 -48.75 5.04 -3.08
C VAL A 22 -48.54 3.96 -4.16
N LEU A 23 -47.65 3.00 -3.90
CA LEU A 23 -47.49 1.80 -4.73
C LEU A 23 -47.64 0.52 -3.88
N PRO A 24 -48.11 -0.58 -4.50
CA PRO A 24 -48.64 -1.75 -3.80
C PRO A 24 -47.53 -2.69 -3.30
N LYS A 25 -47.87 -3.45 -2.25
CA LYS A 25 -47.03 -4.47 -1.62
C LYS A 25 -46.70 -5.60 -2.60
N PHE A 26 -45.43 -5.73 -2.99
CA PHE A 26 -44.87 -6.96 -3.53
C PHE A 26 -44.02 -7.66 -2.47
N SER A 27 -44.40 -8.90 -2.16
CA SER A 27 -43.62 -9.83 -1.35
C SER A 27 -42.55 -10.47 -2.25
N ALA A 28 -41.28 -10.15 -2.00
CA ALA A 28 -40.15 -10.81 -2.65
C ALA A 28 -39.30 -11.50 -1.60
N GLN A 29 -39.27 -12.84 -1.64
CA GLN A 29 -38.26 -13.65 -0.99
C GLN A 29 -36.92 -13.36 -1.69
N SER A 30 -35.95 -12.82 -0.94
CA SER A 30 -34.61 -12.52 -1.47
C SER A 30 -33.81 -13.82 -1.57
N ALA A 31 -33.57 -14.28 -2.79
CA ALA A 31 -32.50 -15.24 -3.07
C ALA A 31 -31.12 -14.59 -2.81
N PRO A 32 -30.10 -15.34 -2.37
CA PRO A 32 -28.74 -14.81 -2.22
C PRO A 32 -28.23 -14.32 -3.58
N ARG A 33 -27.84 -13.04 -3.62
CA ARG A 33 -27.24 -12.42 -4.80
C ARG A 33 -25.84 -12.97 -5.02
N THR A 34 -25.70 -13.81 -6.04
CA THR A 34 -24.40 -14.13 -6.63
C THR A 34 -23.93 -12.86 -7.36
N VAL A 35 -23.07 -12.07 -6.72
CA VAL A 35 -22.37 -10.97 -7.39
C VAL A 35 -21.56 -11.63 -8.51
N SER A 36 -21.94 -11.35 -9.75
CA SER A 36 -21.17 -11.72 -10.93
C SER A 36 -19.85 -10.96 -10.85
N ARG A 37 -18.84 -11.56 -10.19
CA ARG A 37 -17.46 -11.08 -10.21
C ARG A 37 -17.10 -10.92 -11.69
N ILE A 38 -16.91 -9.68 -12.11
CA ILE A 38 -16.32 -9.36 -13.40
C ILE A 38 -14.98 -10.09 -13.39
N ALA A 39 -14.89 -11.19 -14.15
CA ALA A 39 -13.63 -11.91 -14.28
C ALA A 39 -12.63 -10.91 -14.88
N PRO A 40 -11.56 -10.54 -14.16
CA PRO A 40 -10.60 -9.58 -14.68
C PRO A 40 -10.12 -10.12 -16.04
N ARG A 41 -10.16 -9.27 -17.06
CA ARG A 41 -9.59 -9.59 -18.38
C ARG A 41 -8.18 -10.10 -18.10
N THR A 42 -7.86 -11.28 -18.60
CA THR A 42 -6.59 -11.97 -18.42
C THR A 42 -5.45 -11.08 -18.89
N ALA A 43 -4.97 -10.22 -17.99
CA ALA A 43 -3.68 -9.56 -18.13
C ALA A 43 -2.65 -10.66 -18.35
N ARG A 44 -1.64 -10.39 -19.19
CA ARG A 44 -0.51 -11.31 -19.33
C ARG A 44 0.08 -11.49 -17.95
N ILE A 45 -0.17 -12.65 -17.35
CA ILE A 45 0.35 -13.05 -16.05
C ILE A 45 1.87 -12.99 -16.16
N SER A 46 2.51 -12.20 -15.29
CA SER A 46 3.95 -12.25 -15.11
C SER A 46 4.34 -13.70 -14.85
N ARG A 47 5.29 -14.23 -15.61
CA ARG A 47 5.54 -15.68 -15.61
C ARG A 47 6.37 -16.16 -14.41
N THR A 48 6.99 -15.26 -13.65
CA THR A 48 7.87 -15.62 -12.54
C THR A 48 8.00 -14.46 -11.57
N ALA A 49 7.66 -14.68 -10.30
CA ALA A 49 8.19 -13.82 -9.24
C ALA A 49 9.71 -13.94 -9.24
N VAL A 50 10.43 -12.90 -8.79
CA VAL A 50 11.88 -13.00 -8.64
C VAL A 50 12.17 -13.88 -7.41
N GLY A 51 12.41 -15.16 -7.65
CA GLY A 51 12.56 -16.16 -6.59
C GLY A 51 13.68 -15.79 -5.62
N LEU A 52 13.49 -16.10 -4.33
CA LEU A 52 14.42 -15.70 -3.26
C LEU A 52 15.88 -16.10 -3.51
N SER A 53 16.14 -17.22 -4.17
CA SER A 53 17.51 -17.68 -4.47
C SER A 53 18.22 -16.90 -5.57
N SER A 54 17.55 -15.97 -6.25
CA SER A 54 18.11 -15.24 -7.40
C SER A 54 18.87 -13.97 -7.04
N PHE A 55 18.87 -13.56 -5.78
CA PHE A 55 19.60 -12.38 -5.28
C PHE A 55 20.21 -12.67 -3.91
N SER A 56 21.27 -11.94 -3.54
CA SER A 56 22.13 -12.26 -2.40
C SER A 56 21.39 -12.34 -1.07
N THR A 57 20.65 -11.29 -0.69
CA THR A 57 19.92 -11.27 0.59
C THR A 57 18.85 -12.35 0.68
N GLY A 58 18.28 -12.78 -0.44
CA GLY A 58 17.28 -13.84 -0.47
C GLY A 58 17.92 -15.23 -0.37
N ALA A 59 19.09 -15.43 -0.98
CA ALA A 59 19.88 -16.64 -0.78
C ALA A 59 20.33 -16.79 0.68
N THR A 60 20.85 -15.71 1.29
CA THR A 60 21.22 -15.68 2.72
C THR A 60 20.02 -16.01 3.61
N LEU A 61 18.83 -15.47 3.32
CA LEU A 61 17.62 -15.82 4.05
C LEU A 61 17.34 -17.33 3.96
N LEU A 62 17.35 -17.90 2.75
CA LEU A 62 17.05 -19.33 2.53
C LEU A 62 18.03 -20.29 3.23
N GLU A 63 19.24 -19.83 3.55
CA GLU A 63 20.24 -20.60 4.31
C GLU A 63 19.96 -20.61 5.81
N LYS A 64 19.38 -19.54 6.35
CA LYS A 64 19.17 -19.34 7.80
C LYS A 64 17.79 -19.75 8.31
N ILE A 65 16.77 -19.76 7.46
CA ILE A 65 15.38 -20.02 7.91
C ILE A 65 15.09 -21.49 8.23
N ASP A 66 14.15 -21.70 9.15
CA ASP A 66 13.46 -22.97 9.32
C ASP A 66 12.51 -23.20 8.12
N LYS A 67 12.98 -24.01 7.16
CA LYS A 67 12.24 -24.28 5.92
C LYS A 67 10.91 -24.99 6.18
N ASP A 68 10.81 -25.83 7.21
CA ASP A 68 9.56 -26.54 7.49
C ASP A 68 8.47 -25.57 7.96
N ARG A 69 8.85 -24.59 8.79
CA ARG A 69 7.95 -23.53 9.26
C ARG A 69 7.60 -22.53 8.15
N SER A 70 8.62 -22.01 7.47
CA SER A 70 8.49 -20.83 6.60
C SER A 70 8.18 -21.19 5.15
N LEU A 71 8.61 -22.36 4.65
CA LEU A 71 8.42 -22.78 3.26
C LEU A 71 7.56 -24.05 3.11
N GLY A 72 7.51 -24.94 4.09
CA GLY A 72 6.81 -26.23 4.00
C GLY A 72 5.37 -26.12 3.47
N PRO A 73 4.48 -25.31 4.09
CA PRO A 73 3.12 -25.13 3.60
C PRO A 73 3.02 -24.54 2.18
N LEU A 74 3.99 -23.72 1.79
CA LEU A 74 4.06 -23.10 0.47
C LEU A 74 4.50 -24.14 -0.58
N GLU A 75 5.51 -24.95 -0.26
CA GLU A 75 6.04 -26.00 -1.12
C GLU A 75 5.03 -27.15 -1.35
N GLU A 76 4.29 -27.54 -0.30
CA GLU A 76 3.21 -28.53 -0.39
C GLU A 76 2.11 -28.11 -1.39
N LEU A 77 1.84 -26.81 -1.47
CA LEU A 77 0.91 -26.21 -2.43
C LEU A 77 1.54 -25.96 -3.81
N GLY A 78 2.82 -26.31 -4.00
CA GLY A 78 3.54 -26.09 -5.24
C GLY A 78 3.83 -24.62 -5.50
N CYS A 79 4.03 -23.82 -4.46
CA CYS A 79 4.33 -22.40 -4.59
C CYS A 79 5.82 -22.14 -4.77
N GLU A 80 6.14 -21.04 -5.44
CA GLU A 80 7.42 -20.34 -5.38
C GLU A 80 7.25 -19.06 -4.56
N VAL A 81 8.28 -18.70 -3.81
CA VAL A 81 8.34 -17.48 -3.01
C VAL A 81 9.42 -16.59 -3.59
N GLY A 82 9.10 -15.31 -3.70
CA GLY A 82 10.01 -14.32 -4.23
C GLY A 82 9.61 -12.92 -3.83
N MET A 83 10.29 -11.96 -4.44
CA MET A 83 9.91 -10.56 -4.37
C MET A 83 9.13 -10.17 -5.63
N PRO A 84 8.17 -9.22 -5.52
CA PRO A 84 7.37 -8.80 -6.64
C PRO A 84 8.17 -7.95 -7.64
N ASP A 85 7.76 -7.99 -8.91
CA ASP A 85 8.19 -7.04 -9.93
C ASP A 85 7.03 -6.13 -10.39
N VAL A 86 7.32 -5.19 -11.29
CA VAL A 86 6.31 -4.26 -11.83
C VAL A 86 5.14 -4.98 -12.52
N ASN A 87 5.36 -6.19 -13.05
CA ASN A 87 4.32 -6.97 -13.73
C ASN A 87 3.40 -7.68 -12.74
N ASP A 88 3.80 -7.83 -11.47
CA ASP A 88 2.96 -8.40 -10.40
C ASP A 88 1.95 -7.40 -9.83
N LEU A 89 2.12 -6.09 -10.05
CA LEU A 89 1.26 -5.03 -9.49
C LEU A 89 -0.26 -5.26 -9.70
N PRO A 90 -0.73 -5.65 -10.90
CA PRO A 90 -2.16 -5.91 -11.11
C PRO A 90 -2.69 -7.09 -10.28
N GLU A 91 -1.89 -8.16 -10.13
CA GLU A 91 -2.27 -9.34 -9.33
C GLU A 91 -2.24 -9.04 -7.83
N ILE A 92 -1.22 -8.31 -7.36
CA ILE A 92 -1.13 -7.85 -5.96
C ILE A 92 -2.33 -6.97 -5.63
N THR A 93 -2.65 -6.00 -6.49
CA THR A 93 -3.80 -5.09 -6.31
C THR A 93 -5.10 -5.90 -6.24
N ALA A 94 -5.31 -6.84 -7.17
CA ALA A 94 -6.50 -7.70 -7.16
C ALA A 94 -6.59 -8.55 -5.89
N LEU A 95 -5.47 -9.10 -5.43
CA LEU A 95 -5.41 -9.87 -4.18
C LEU A 95 -5.72 -9.01 -2.95
N MET A 96 -5.17 -7.79 -2.88
CA MET A 96 -5.43 -6.85 -1.80
C MET A 96 -6.90 -6.44 -1.76
N VAL A 97 -7.50 -6.10 -2.92
CA VAL A 97 -8.93 -5.79 -3.01
C VAL A 97 -9.77 -6.99 -2.54
N GLU A 98 -9.46 -8.22 -2.96
CA GLU A 98 -10.17 -9.41 -2.49
C GLU A 98 -10.02 -9.60 -0.96
N CYS A 99 -8.84 -9.38 -0.41
CA CYS A 99 -8.56 -9.62 1.01
C CYS A 99 -9.12 -8.54 1.94
N PHE A 100 -9.16 -7.29 1.46
CA PHE A 100 -9.60 -6.11 2.21
C PHE A 100 -10.99 -5.62 1.80
N ASP A 101 -11.76 -6.39 1.03
CA ASP A 101 -13.11 -6.03 0.58
C ASP A 101 -14.01 -5.58 1.75
N ARG A 102 -13.97 -6.27 2.90
CA ARG A 102 -14.73 -5.88 4.11
C ARG A 102 -14.41 -4.45 4.59
N THR A 103 -13.14 -4.04 4.51
CA THR A 103 -12.70 -2.69 4.90
C THR A 103 -13.11 -1.65 3.86
N LEU A 104 -13.16 -2.03 2.59
CA LEU A 104 -13.59 -1.20 1.46
C LEU A 104 -15.12 -1.03 1.40
N GLU A 105 -15.88 -2.08 1.73
CA GLU A 105 -17.35 -2.11 1.77
C GLU A 105 -17.96 -0.97 2.59
N LYS A 106 -17.24 -0.44 3.60
CA LYS A 106 -17.68 0.69 4.42
C LYS A 106 -17.98 1.96 3.61
N LYS A 107 -17.42 2.09 2.40
CA LYS A 107 -17.61 3.24 1.50
C LYS A 107 -18.74 3.03 0.48
N ARG A 108 -19.21 1.80 0.29
CA ARG A 108 -20.22 1.46 -0.73
C ARG A 108 -21.62 1.85 -0.28
N TRP A 109 -22.43 2.25 -1.26
CA TRP A 109 -23.84 2.58 -1.08
C TRP A 109 -24.68 1.29 -1.06
N ASP A 110 -25.58 1.19 -0.09
CA ASP A 110 -26.51 0.06 -0.01
C ASP A 110 -27.63 0.23 -1.05
N ALA A 111 -27.43 -0.41 -2.21
CA ALA A 111 -28.35 -0.34 -3.34
C ALA A 111 -29.76 -0.85 -3.00
N ASP A 112 -29.89 -1.76 -2.02
CA ASP A 112 -31.18 -2.30 -1.60
C ASP A 112 -31.95 -1.32 -0.72
N LYS A 113 -31.24 -0.49 0.06
CA LYS A 113 -31.85 0.60 0.82
C LYS A 113 -32.24 1.80 -0.04
N MET A 114 -31.73 1.90 -1.27
CA MET A 114 -32.00 3.01 -2.20
C MET A 114 -33.29 2.84 -3.04
N GLY A 115 -33.96 1.69 -2.94
CA GLY A 115 -35.24 1.44 -3.62
C GLY A 115 -35.17 1.70 -5.13
N PRO A 116 -35.97 2.64 -5.70
CA PRO A 116 -35.96 2.93 -7.14
C PRO A 116 -34.63 3.52 -7.64
N PHE A 117 -33.77 4.03 -6.74
CA PHE A 117 -32.45 4.55 -7.08
C PHE A 117 -31.33 3.51 -6.99
N GLY A 118 -31.66 2.23 -6.75
CA GLY A 118 -30.66 1.16 -6.65
C GLY A 118 -29.74 1.06 -7.88
N GLY A 119 -30.23 1.41 -9.08
CA GLY A 119 -29.39 1.48 -10.28
C GLY A 119 -28.31 2.58 -10.23
N LEU A 120 -28.62 3.74 -9.64
CA LEU A 120 -27.63 4.80 -9.42
C LEU A 120 -26.62 4.40 -8.35
N ALA A 121 -27.06 3.71 -7.30
CA ALA A 121 -26.16 3.18 -6.26
C ALA A 121 -25.19 2.13 -6.85
N GLN A 122 -25.65 1.27 -7.76
CA GLN A 122 -24.77 0.32 -8.46
C GLN A 122 -23.73 1.03 -9.34
N TYR A 123 -24.14 2.06 -10.08
CA TYR A 123 -23.23 2.87 -10.88
C TYR A 123 -22.19 3.61 -10.02
N ALA A 124 -22.64 4.24 -8.93
CA ALA A 124 -21.76 4.91 -7.97
C ALA A 124 -20.78 3.92 -7.33
N ASN A 125 -21.24 2.73 -6.93
CA ASN A 125 -20.38 1.70 -6.38
C ASN A 125 -19.33 1.21 -7.39
N ALA A 126 -19.67 1.07 -8.67
CA ALA A 126 -18.70 0.71 -9.70
C ALA A 126 -17.60 1.78 -9.85
N PHE A 127 -17.96 3.05 -9.75
CA PHE A 127 -16.98 4.15 -9.75
C PHE A 127 -16.12 4.16 -8.48
N ILE A 128 -16.72 3.94 -7.31
CA ILE A 128 -16.01 3.80 -6.03
C ILE A 128 -15.01 2.64 -6.12
N ASP A 129 -15.44 1.47 -6.59
CA ASP A 129 -14.61 0.29 -6.75
C ASP A 129 -13.42 0.57 -7.68
N GLN A 130 -13.64 1.23 -8.81
CA GLN A 130 -12.56 1.58 -9.74
C GLN A 130 -11.57 2.57 -9.12
N ASN A 131 -12.07 3.59 -8.42
CA ASN A 131 -11.22 4.57 -7.74
C ASN A 131 -10.41 3.92 -6.61
N GLU A 132 -11.00 2.99 -5.86
CA GLU A 132 -10.31 2.24 -4.80
C GLU A 132 -9.24 1.31 -5.37
N VAL A 133 -9.54 0.58 -6.44
CA VAL A 133 -8.56 -0.27 -7.14
C VAL A 133 -7.38 0.57 -7.61
N ASN A 134 -7.64 1.71 -8.25
CA ASN A 134 -6.58 2.62 -8.70
C ASN A 134 -5.79 3.21 -7.52
N GLY A 135 -6.46 3.60 -6.44
CA GLY A 135 -5.82 4.12 -5.24
C GLY A 135 -4.91 3.08 -4.57
N ILE A 136 -5.35 1.83 -4.49
CA ILE A 136 -4.53 0.72 -3.98
C ILE A 136 -3.33 0.49 -4.91
N ALA A 137 -3.55 0.37 -6.22
CA ALA A 137 -2.48 0.17 -7.20
C ALA A 137 -1.40 1.27 -7.10
N ASN A 138 -1.82 2.53 -7.09
CA ASN A 138 -0.93 3.68 -6.97
C ASN A 138 -0.17 3.67 -5.63
N GLY A 139 -0.86 3.37 -4.52
CA GLY A 139 -0.25 3.30 -3.20
C GLY A 139 0.79 2.18 -3.09
N VAL A 140 0.49 0.99 -3.64
CA VAL A 140 1.43 -0.14 -3.68
C VAL A 140 2.63 0.19 -4.57
N GLN A 141 2.39 0.76 -5.75
CA GLN A 141 3.47 1.16 -6.66
C GLN A 141 4.40 2.20 -6.02
N MET A 142 3.84 3.23 -5.37
CA MET A 142 4.62 4.26 -4.69
C MET A 142 5.50 3.67 -3.58
N ARG A 143 4.93 2.80 -2.74
CA ARG A 143 5.66 2.20 -1.60
C ARG A 143 6.69 1.15 -1.98
N LEU A 144 6.48 0.48 -3.12
CA LEU A 144 7.38 -0.54 -3.63
C LEU A 144 8.33 -0.02 -4.71
N ASP A 145 8.27 1.25 -5.13
CA ASP A 145 8.97 1.76 -6.33
C ASP A 145 10.43 1.26 -6.44
N SER A 146 11.24 1.48 -5.41
CA SER A 146 12.63 1.00 -5.38
C SER A 146 12.73 -0.52 -5.39
N THR A 147 11.84 -1.21 -4.68
CA THR A 147 11.79 -2.68 -4.52
C THR A 147 11.34 -3.41 -5.80
N LEU A 148 10.47 -2.78 -6.61
CA LEU A 148 10.04 -3.31 -7.90
C LEU A 148 11.16 -3.24 -8.94
N GLN A 149 12.07 -2.27 -8.79
CA GLN A 149 13.21 -2.06 -9.69
C GLN A 149 14.44 -2.84 -9.23
N LEU A 150 14.70 -2.90 -7.92
CA LEU A 150 15.87 -3.50 -7.31
C LEU A 150 15.46 -4.52 -6.24
N GLN A 151 15.76 -5.78 -6.52
CA GLN A 151 15.40 -6.90 -5.67
C GLN A 151 16.37 -6.99 -4.49
N SER A 152 15.89 -6.59 -3.32
CA SER A 152 16.68 -6.50 -2.10
C SER A 152 15.78 -6.62 -0.87
N LEU A 153 16.15 -7.53 0.04
CA LEU A 153 15.48 -7.66 1.34
C LEU A 153 16.15 -6.78 2.40
N ARG A 154 17.03 -5.85 2.01
CA ARG A 154 17.70 -4.95 2.95
C ARG A 154 16.68 -4.10 3.70
N ARG A 155 17.05 -3.73 4.91
CA ARG A 155 16.26 -2.86 5.78
C ARG A 155 16.02 -1.51 5.11
N PRO A 156 14.76 -1.07 4.93
CA PRO A 156 14.47 0.26 4.42
C PRO A 156 15.09 1.35 5.30
N ILE A 157 15.63 2.39 4.68
CA ILE A 157 16.18 3.56 5.38
C ILE A 157 15.11 4.64 5.52
N LYS A 158 14.33 4.82 4.46
CA LYS A 158 13.20 5.74 4.42
C LYS A 158 11.91 5.02 4.80
N GLN A 159 11.00 5.76 5.42
CA GLN A 159 9.74 5.20 5.95
C GLN A 159 8.71 4.92 4.86
N ASP A 160 8.81 5.61 3.73
CA ASP A 160 7.96 5.41 2.55
C ASP A 160 8.36 4.17 1.73
N GLN A 161 9.53 3.60 2.02
CA GLN A 161 10.02 2.39 1.37
C GLN A 161 9.57 1.14 2.12
N THR A 162 9.16 0.15 1.34
CA THR A 162 8.66 -1.13 1.87
C THR A 162 9.32 -2.29 1.15
N VAL A 163 9.50 -3.40 1.87
CA VAL A 163 9.93 -4.68 1.32
C VAL A 163 8.70 -5.57 1.25
N ALA A 164 8.51 -6.26 0.13
CA ALA A 164 7.41 -7.19 -0.04
C ALA A 164 7.89 -8.56 -0.50
N LEU A 165 7.17 -9.59 -0.06
CA LEU A 165 7.29 -10.95 -0.53
C LEU A 165 5.96 -11.42 -1.12
N VAL A 166 6.04 -12.22 -2.17
CA VAL A 166 4.88 -12.84 -2.83
C VAL A 166 5.05 -14.35 -2.88
N ALA A 167 3.93 -15.06 -2.79
CA ALA A 167 3.86 -16.48 -3.09
C ALA A 167 2.99 -16.70 -4.33
N ARG A 168 3.53 -17.45 -5.29
CA ARG A 168 2.89 -17.75 -6.57
C ARG A 168 2.85 -19.25 -6.80
N ILE A 169 1.76 -19.78 -7.36
CA ILE A 169 1.73 -21.18 -7.80
C ILE A 169 2.70 -21.35 -8.97
N LYS A 170 3.61 -22.34 -8.89
CA LYS A 170 4.61 -22.62 -9.93
C LYS A 170 3.96 -22.82 -11.31
N GLN A 171 4.80 -22.75 -12.35
CA GLN A 171 4.38 -22.92 -13.76
C GLN A 171 3.45 -21.79 -14.27
N GLY A 172 3.66 -20.57 -13.77
CA GLY A 172 2.88 -19.39 -14.17
C GLY A 172 1.46 -19.39 -13.62
N GLY A 173 1.24 -20.04 -12.47
CA GLY A 173 -0.02 -19.97 -11.75
C GLY A 173 -0.22 -18.61 -11.07
N PRO A 174 -1.38 -18.41 -10.42
CA PRO A 174 -1.73 -17.13 -9.82
C PRO A 174 -0.84 -16.79 -8.62
N LEU A 175 -0.70 -15.50 -8.33
CA LEU A 175 -0.23 -15.01 -7.05
C LEU A 175 -1.30 -15.30 -5.98
N ILE A 176 -0.92 -15.96 -4.89
CA ILE A 176 -1.84 -16.45 -3.86
C ILE A 176 -1.65 -15.79 -2.50
N ALA A 177 -0.48 -15.22 -2.24
CA ALA A 177 -0.21 -14.50 -1.01
C ALA A 177 0.76 -13.34 -1.25
N TYR A 178 0.63 -12.33 -0.39
CA TYR A 178 1.42 -11.11 -0.39
C TYR A 178 1.67 -10.69 1.05
N VAL A 179 2.90 -10.33 1.38
CA VAL A 179 3.25 -9.75 2.68
C VAL A 179 4.15 -8.55 2.46
N GLU A 180 3.91 -7.48 3.21
CA GLU A 180 4.61 -6.20 3.10
C GLU A 180 5.10 -5.78 4.48
N ILE A 181 6.37 -5.44 4.57
CA ILE A 181 7.04 -4.97 5.78
C ILE A 181 7.72 -3.63 5.51
N CYS A 182 7.68 -2.75 6.50
CA CYS A 182 8.29 -1.43 6.43
C CYS A 182 8.90 -1.05 7.79
N ILE A 183 9.36 0.19 7.90
CA ILE A 183 9.91 0.75 9.13
C ILE A 183 9.01 1.89 9.60
N LEU A 184 8.52 1.78 10.84
CA LEU A 184 7.62 2.75 11.45
C LEU A 184 8.13 3.14 12.86
N PRO A 185 7.80 4.33 13.39
CA PRO A 185 8.07 4.64 14.78
C PRO A 185 7.31 3.67 15.72
N ASP A 186 7.94 3.27 16.81
CA ASP A 186 7.39 2.35 17.81
C ASP A 186 6.35 2.94 18.77
N ASP A 187 5.83 4.13 18.46
CA ASP A 187 4.87 4.86 19.30
C ASP A 187 3.40 4.52 19.04
N GLY A 188 3.14 3.48 18.22
CA GLY A 188 1.80 3.02 17.90
C GLY A 188 1.03 3.90 16.94
N ARG A 189 1.70 4.86 16.27
CA ARG A 189 1.10 5.52 15.10
C ARG A 189 0.93 4.51 13.98
N ARG A 190 -0.06 4.74 13.13
CA ARG A 190 -0.29 3.99 11.89
C ARG A 190 0.41 4.65 10.71
N PRO A 191 0.73 3.93 9.62
CA PRO A 191 1.35 4.52 8.43
C PRO A 191 0.62 5.77 7.91
N GLU A 192 -0.72 5.75 7.89
CA GLU A 192 -1.54 6.87 7.44
C GLU A 192 -1.56 8.08 8.40
N THR A 193 -1.11 7.89 9.64
CA THR A 193 -1.02 8.95 10.64
C THR A 193 0.41 9.46 10.83
N ASP A 194 1.39 8.85 10.16
CA ASP A 194 2.76 9.29 10.25
C ASP A 194 2.96 10.60 9.49
N ASN A 195 3.62 11.55 10.15
CA ASN A 195 3.93 12.87 9.61
C ASN A 195 5.43 13.08 9.43
N GLY A 196 6.22 12.00 9.51
CA GLY A 196 7.68 12.00 9.41
C GLY A 196 8.41 12.57 10.63
N LYS A 197 7.68 13.02 11.66
CA LYS A 197 8.28 13.56 12.88
C LYS A 197 8.47 12.46 13.92
N MET A 198 9.73 12.15 14.21
CA MET A 198 10.11 11.29 15.34
C MET A 198 9.91 12.04 16.66
N GLN A 199 9.32 11.37 17.65
CA GLN A 199 9.26 11.91 19.00
C GLN A 199 10.57 11.55 19.74
N GLU A 200 10.92 12.32 20.77
CA GLU A 200 12.10 12.02 21.57
C GLU A 200 11.94 10.65 22.24
N GLY A 201 12.95 9.79 22.08
CA GLY A 201 12.95 8.43 22.64
C GLY A 201 12.22 7.38 21.81
N THR A 202 11.61 7.72 20.66
CA THR A 202 11.06 6.72 19.75
C THR A 202 12.13 6.14 18.84
N THR A 203 11.99 4.86 18.50
CA THR A 203 12.89 4.18 17.59
C THR A 203 12.15 3.71 16.36
N ARG A 204 12.87 3.61 15.25
CA ARG A 204 12.35 3.09 13.99
C ARG A 204 12.41 1.58 14.03
N GLN A 205 11.25 0.94 14.08
CA GLN A 205 11.11 -0.49 14.26
C GLN A 205 10.43 -1.16 13.05
N PRO A 206 10.70 -2.45 12.82
CA PRO A 206 10.01 -3.25 11.81
C PRO A 206 8.50 -3.29 12.03
N TYR A 207 7.76 -3.09 10.94
CA TYR A 207 6.31 -3.03 10.95
C TYR A 207 5.71 -3.90 9.84
N LEU A 208 4.80 -4.80 10.19
CA LEU A 208 4.02 -5.57 9.23
C LEU A 208 2.87 -4.72 8.69
N SER A 209 3.01 -4.24 7.46
CA SER A 209 2.05 -3.35 6.81
C SER A 209 0.85 -4.10 6.24
N ASN A 210 1.10 -5.15 5.46
CA ASN A 210 0.04 -5.93 4.81
C ASN A 210 0.37 -7.43 4.87
N LEU A 211 -0.67 -8.25 5.05
CA LEU A 211 -0.60 -9.70 4.89
C LEU A 211 -1.90 -10.20 4.26
N CYS A 212 -1.80 -10.71 3.04
CA CYS A 212 -2.90 -11.19 2.23
C CYS A 212 -2.71 -12.66 1.88
N VAL A 213 -3.81 -13.43 1.97
CA VAL A 213 -3.89 -14.80 1.44
C VAL A 213 -5.21 -14.92 0.69
N GLY A 214 -5.12 -15.31 -0.59
CA GLY A 214 -6.25 -15.46 -1.48
C GLY A 214 -7.28 -16.42 -0.88
N LEU A 215 -8.56 -16.09 -1.02
CA LEU A 215 -9.65 -16.82 -0.37
C LEU A 215 -9.59 -18.35 -0.52
N PRO A 216 -9.30 -18.92 -1.71
CA PRO A 216 -9.21 -20.37 -1.90
C PRO A 216 -8.05 -21.05 -1.15
N TYR A 217 -7.04 -20.28 -0.74
CA TYR A 217 -5.79 -20.76 -0.13
C TYR A 217 -5.72 -20.44 1.36
N ARG A 218 -6.82 -19.98 1.97
CA ARG A 218 -6.87 -19.77 3.41
C ARG A 218 -7.00 -21.10 4.14
N ARG A 219 -6.62 -21.11 5.42
CA ARG A 219 -6.69 -22.30 6.31
C ARG A 219 -5.76 -23.47 5.93
N SER A 220 -4.84 -23.27 4.99
CA SER A 220 -3.79 -24.23 4.62
C SER A 220 -2.40 -23.88 5.19
N GLY A 221 -2.32 -23.04 6.23
CA GLY A 221 -1.04 -22.65 6.84
C GLY A 221 -0.30 -21.51 6.12
N ILE A 222 -0.70 -21.12 4.91
CA ILE A 222 -0.02 -20.10 4.08
C ILE A 222 0.16 -18.76 4.80
N GLY A 223 -0.86 -18.29 5.52
CA GLY A 223 -0.74 -17.02 6.27
C GLY A 223 0.31 -17.08 7.39
N ARG A 224 0.48 -18.25 8.05
CA ARG A 224 1.54 -18.44 9.05
C ARG A 224 2.91 -18.51 8.38
N ALA A 225 3.01 -19.21 7.26
CA ALA A 225 4.26 -19.33 6.51
C ALA A 225 4.76 -17.97 6.00
N MET A 226 3.86 -17.15 5.41
CA MET A 226 4.23 -15.81 4.95
C MET A 226 4.59 -14.85 6.10
N LEU A 227 3.90 -14.96 7.25
CA LEU A 227 4.27 -14.20 8.44
C LEU A 227 5.62 -14.64 8.99
N ALA A 228 5.88 -15.95 9.07
CA ALA A 228 7.17 -16.49 9.50
C ALA A 228 8.31 -16.01 8.58
N LEU A 229 8.11 -16.01 7.26
CA LEU A 229 9.07 -15.44 6.31
C LEU A 229 9.33 -13.95 6.54
N ALA A 230 8.29 -13.16 6.84
CA ALA A 230 8.45 -11.75 7.15
C ALA A 230 9.25 -11.53 8.44
N GLU A 231 8.95 -12.32 9.49
CA GLU A 231 9.72 -12.32 10.74
C GLU A 231 11.18 -12.74 10.50
N ASP A 232 11.41 -13.73 9.65
CA ASP A 232 12.74 -14.22 9.30
C ASP A 232 13.55 -13.16 8.54
N VAL A 233 12.93 -12.37 7.65
CA VAL A 233 13.59 -11.22 7.01
C VAL A 233 14.04 -10.22 8.06
N VAL A 234 13.14 -9.85 8.98
CA VAL A 234 13.43 -8.89 10.05
C VAL A 234 14.57 -9.41 10.94
N ARG A 235 14.50 -10.69 11.33
CA ARG A 235 15.47 -11.31 12.23
C ARG A 235 16.83 -11.48 11.57
N PHE A 236 16.91 -12.15 10.42
CA PHE A 236 18.18 -12.57 9.84
C PHE A 236 18.82 -11.55 8.91
N ILE A 237 18.01 -10.69 8.26
CA ILE A 237 18.51 -9.69 7.32
C ILE A 237 18.58 -8.32 7.97
N TRP A 238 17.54 -7.90 8.70
CA TRP A 238 17.53 -6.57 9.34
C TRP A 238 18.19 -6.57 10.71
N LYS A 239 18.36 -7.75 11.32
CA LYS A 239 18.94 -7.95 12.66
C LYS A 239 18.18 -7.18 13.75
N ASP A 240 16.88 -6.98 13.54
CA ASP A 240 15.99 -6.36 14.53
C ASP A 240 15.33 -7.44 15.41
N GLU A 241 15.07 -7.10 16.67
CA GLU A 241 14.56 -8.04 17.69
C GLU A 241 13.04 -7.96 17.86
N ARG A 242 12.37 -7.02 17.18
CA ARG A 242 10.96 -6.73 17.39
C ARG A 242 10.24 -6.50 16.08
N MET A 243 8.97 -6.88 16.05
CA MET A 243 8.07 -6.57 14.95
C MET A 243 6.73 -6.09 15.47
N TYR A 244 6.25 -5.00 14.88
CA TYR A 244 4.99 -4.35 15.24
C TYR A 244 3.95 -4.52 14.14
N LEU A 245 2.67 -4.42 14.50
CA LEU A 245 1.56 -4.39 13.56
C LEU A 245 0.33 -3.73 14.15
N HIS A 246 -0.62 -3.38 13.29
CA HIS A 246 -1.98 -3.05 13.69
C HIS A 246 -2.96 -4.09 13.18
N ILE A 247 -3.95 -4.44 14.01
CA ILE A 247 -5.11 -5.19 13.58
C ILE A 247 -6.39 -4.46 13.93
N ASP A 248 -7.37 -4.50 13.04
CA ASP A 248 -8.74 -4.20 13.41
C ASP A 248 -9.35 -5.37 14.20
N ASN A 249 -10.59 -5.22 14.66
CA ASN A 249 -11.32 -6.25 15.39
C ASN A 249 -11.83 -7.40 14.49
N TYR A 250 -10.95 -7.93 13.65
CA TYR A 250 -11.20 -9.09 12.82
C TYR A 250 -10.71 -10.37 13.50
N GLY A 251 -11.67 -11.15 14.02
CA GLY A 251 -11.39 -12.36 14.79
C GLY A 251 -10.39 -13.33 14.15
N PRO A 252 -10.43 -13.62 12.84
CA PRO A 252 -9.43 -14.48 12.19
C PRO A 252 -8.00 -13.92 12.22
N ALA A 253 -7.80 -12.62 11.97
CA ALA A 253 -6.48 -11.99 12.04
C ALA A 253 -5.97 -11.96 13.48
N LYS A 254 -6.81 -11.57 14.44
CA LYS A 254 -6.48 -11.57 15.87
C LYS A 254 -6.00 -12.95 16.33
N LYS A 255 -6.75 -14.01 16.00
CA LYS A 255 -6.37 -15.40 16.34
C LYS A 255 -5.06 -15.83 15.70
N LEU A 256 -4.77 -15.39 14.48
CA LEU A 256 -3.50 -15.69 13.81
C LEU A 256 -2.34 -15.07 14.61
N TYR A 257 -2.37 -13.75 14.78
CA TYR A 257 -1.25 -13.02 15.40
C TYR A 257 -1.04 -13.40 16.87
N GLU A 258 -2.11 -13.52 17.67
CA GLU A 258 -2.00 -13.99 19.07
C GLU A 258 -1.36 -15.38 19.15
N SER A 259 -1.73 -16.29 18.24
CA SER A 259 -1.16 -17.64 18.22
C SER A 259 0.28 -17.71 17.70
N GLU A 260 0.76 -16.66 17.03
CA GLU A 260 2.14 -16.52 16.59
C GLU A 260 2.99 -15.70 17.60
N GLY A 261 2.41 -15.29 18.73
CA GLY A 261 3.12 -14.64 19.82
C GLY A 261 3.05 -13.12 19.84
N PHE A 262 2.25 -12.50 18.95
CA PHE A 262 1.98 -11.07 19.05
C PHE A 262 1.10 -10.76 20.26
N VAL A 263 1.46 -9.72 21.00
CA VAL A 263 0.72 -9.22 22.17
C VAL A 263 0.31 -7.78 21.96
N ALA A 264 -0.85 -7.39 22.48
CA ALA A 264 -1.29 -5.99 22.43
C ALA A 264 -0.37 -5.11 23.28
N THR A 265 0.08 -3.99 22.73
CA THR A 265 0.94 -3.02 23.43
C THR A 265 0.14 -1.99 24.22
N GLY A 266 -1.17 -1.87 23.95
CA GLY A 266 -2.07 -0.94 24.60
C GLY A 266 -3.55 -1.30 24.37
N PRO A 267 -4.47 -0.44 24.85
CA PRO A 267 -5.90 -0.62 24.58
C PRO A 267 -6.21 -0.43 23.09
N THR A 268 -7.28 -1.08 22.64
CA THR A 268 -7.87 -0.82 21.32
C THR A 268 -8.32 0.64 21.24
N ASP A 269 -8.03 1.30 20.11
CA ASP A 269 -8.38 2.70 19.89
C ASP A 269 -9.87 2.91 19.57
N SER A 270 -10.26 4.17 19.32
CA SER A 270 -11.64 4.53 18.98
C SER A 270 -12.11 4.00 17.62
N GLU A 271 -11.20 3.52 16.77
CA GLU A 271 -11.48 2.94 15.47
C GLU A 271 -11.53 1.40 15.50
N ASP A 272 -11.49 0.81 16.71
CA ASP A 272 -11.47 -0.63 16.94
C ASP A 272 -10.19 -1.29 16.38
N VAL A 273 -9.08 -0.54 16.40
CA VAL A 273 -7.74 -0.97 15.97
C VAL A 273 -6.83 -1.16 17.17
N THR A 274 -6.08 -2.26 17.19
CA THR A 274 -5.16 -2.65 18.26
C THR A 274 -3.73 -2.71 17.73
N HIS A 275 -2.83 -1.96 18.38
CA HIS A 275 -1.39 -2.05 18.16
C HIS A 275 -0.83 -3.29 18.86
N MET A 276 -0.08 -4.11 18.14
CA MET A 276 0.53 -5.34 18.66
C MET A 276 2.02 -5.38 18.38
N MET A 277 2.75 -6.12 19.21
CA MET A 277 4.19 -6.34 19.11
C MET A 277 4.53 -7.80 19.38
N LYS A 278 5.55 -8.31 18.70
CA LYS A 278 6.19 -9.58 18.99
C LYS A 278 7.69 -9.38 19.16
N GLU A 279 8.22 -9.92 20.25
CA GLU A 279 9.67 -10.12 20.42
C GLU A 279 10.08 -11.31 19.54
N LEU A 280 11.07 -11.08 18.68
CA LEU A 280 11.67 -12.11 17.83
C LEU A 280 12.78 -12.82 18.61
N PRO A 281 13.01 -14.11 18.37
CA PRO A 281 14.11 -14.82 19.01
C PRO A 281 15.45 -14.14 18.70
N ALA A 282 16.29 -13.96 19.70
CA ALA A 282 17.64 -13.42 19.51
C ALA A 282 18.41 -14.27 18.48
N LEU A 283 19.27 -13.62 17.69
CA LEU A 283 20.28 -14.32 16.91
C LEU A 283 21.32 -14.89 17.87
N GLU A 284 21.75 -16.12 17.66
CA GLU A 284 22.88 -16.67 18.41
C GLU A 284 24.17 -15.95 17.97
N GLU A 285 25.15 -15.76 18.86
CA GLU A 285 26.37 -14.97 18.57
C GLU A 285 27.13 -15.45 17.33
N GLU A 286 27.02 -16.74 16.99
CA GLU A 286 27.63 -17.36 15.80
C GLU A 286 26.94 -16.94 14.48
N GLU A 287 25.70 -16.46 14.51
CA GLU A 287 24.95 -16.03 13.31
C GLU A 287 25.24 -14.58 12.91
N ILE A 288 25.95 -13.84 13.76
CA ILE A 288 26.42 -12.47 13.54
C ILE A 288 27.76 -12.53 12.80
N GLU A 289 27.78 -13.10 11.60
CA GLU A 289 28.89 -12.86 10.69
C GLU A 289 28.85 -11.36 10.31
N ASP A 290 29.94 -10.68 10.66
CA ASP A 290 30.13 -9.25 10.53
C ASP A 290 30.42 -8.93 9.06
N ASP A 291 29.40 -9.00 8.19
CA ASP A 291 29.44 -8.57 6.79
C ASP A 291 29.57 -7.02 6.66
N SER A 292 30.13 -6.35 7.67
CA SER A 292 30.34 -4.89 7.71
C SER A 292 31.38 -4.37 6.71
N ASP A 293 31.97 -5.24 5.89
CA ASP A 293 32.88 -4.85 4.81
C ASP A 293 32.17 -4.27 3.57
N GLU A 294 30.83 -4.25 3.51
CA GLU A 294 30.15 -3.32 2.61
C GLU A 294 30.16 -1.92 3.24
N THR A 295 31.24 -1.19 2.97
CA THR A 295 31.30 0.27 3.13
C THR A 295 30.13 0.89 2.38
N TYR A 296 29.04 1.06 3.09
CA TYR A 296 27.86 1.78 2.67
C TYR A 296 28.33 3.16 2.26
N TYR A 297 28.14 3.54 0.99
CA TYR A 297 28.33 4.91 0.54
C TYR A 297 27.38 5.77 1.36
N ASP A 298 27.91 6.31 2.45
CA ASP A 298 27.47 7.57 3.03
C ASP A 298 27.68 8.58 1.90
N ASP A 299 26.67 8.67 1.02
CA ASP A 299 26.53 9.75 0.06
C ASP A 299 26.34 11.00 0.93
N GLY A 300 27.49 11.52 1.34
CA GLY A 300 27.65 12.80 1.98
C GLY A 300 27.13 13.84 1.02
N LEU A 301 25.81 14.04 1.03
CA LEU A 301 25.23 15.36 0.89
C LEU A 301 25.60 16.14 2.14
N GLY A 302 26.90 16.44 2.24
CA GLY A 302 27.41 17.58 2.97
C GLY A 302 26.80 18.81 2.32
N LEU A 303 25.58 19.14 2.73
CA LEU A 303 25.09 20.51 2.73
C LEU A 303 25.94 21.24 3.76
N GLU A 304 27.16 21.58 3.35
CA GLU A 304 27.91 22.64 4.00
C GLU A 304 27.13 23.92 3.73
N ASP A 305 26.47 24.43 4.76
CA ASP A 305 25.97 25.79 4.83
C ASP A 305 27.17 26.75 4.66
N SER A 306 27.45 27.15 3.42
CA SER A 306 28.42 28.19 3.12
C SER A 306 27.73 29.56 3.25
N ASP A 307 27.62 30.03 4.48
CA ASP A 307 27.52 31.46 4.78
C ASP A 307 28.93 32.05 4.68
N GLU A 308 29.26 32.74 3.58
CA GLU A 308 30.17 33.90 3.61
C GLU A 308 30.21 34.64 2.25
N ALA A 309 30.47 35.94 2.35
CA ALA A 309 30.06 36.98 1.43
C ALA A 309 31.12 37.41 0.39
N ASP A 310 30.61 38.15 -0.60
CA ASP A 310 31.18 39.36 -1.22
C ASP A 310 32.26 39.30 -2.33
N THR A 311 31.85 39.92 -3.45
CA THR A 311 32.63 40.68 -4.46
C THR A 311 33.64 39.95 -5.34
N ASN A 312 33.45 40.02 -6.67
CA ASN A 312 34.12 41.02 -7.52
C ASN A 312 33.81 40.78 -9.01
N VAL A 313 33.35 41.83 -9.68
CA VAL A 313 33.00 41.86 -11.10
C VAL A 313 34.27 41.81 -11.95
N LYS A 314 34.37 40.86 -12.87
CA LYS A 314 35.27 40.98 -14.02
C LYS A 314 34.70 40.32 -15.27
N ALA A 315 34.28 41.18 -16.19
CA ALA A 315 33.77 40.86 -17.51
C ALA A 315 34.84 40.21 -18.40
N LEU A 316 34.43 39.20 -19.20
CA LEU A 316 35.07 38.69 -20.42
C LEU A 316 34.14 37.60 -21.04
N PRO A 317 34.30 37.25 -22.33
CA PRO A 317 33.49 37.73 -23.43
C PRO A 317 32.48 36.69 -23.96
N GLU A 318 31.53 37.19 -24.74
CA GLU A 318 30.48 36.45 -25.44
C GLU A 318 31.03 35.33 -26.34
N ALA A 319 30.46 34.15 -26.20
CA ALA A 319 30.63 32.98 -27.06
C ALA A 319 29.24 32.38 -27.36
N PRO A 320 29.10 31.63 -28.47
CA PRO A 320 27.93 31.70 -29.34
C PRO A 320 26.74 30.87 -28.88
N GLN A 321 25.56 31.40 -29.19
CA GLN A 321 24.26 30.76 -29.03
C GLN A 321 24.17 29.45 -29.84
N SER A 322 23.85 28.35 -29.16
CA SER A 322 23.40 27.11 -29.79
C SER A 322 22.23 26.51 -29.03
N LEU A 323 21.06 26.54 -29.67
CA LEU A 323 20.02 25.49 -29.71
C LEU A 323 19.53 24.92 -28.36
N GLU A 324 18.79 25.72 -27.59
CA GLU A 324 17.86 25.25 -26.55
C GLU A 324 16.59 26.12 -26.58
N SER A 325 15.80 26.04 -27.65
CA SER A 325 14.57 26.84 -27.77
C SER A 325 13.48 26.06 -28.50
N GLN A 326 13.16 24.85 -28.02
CA GLN A 326 11.98 24.09 -28.47
C GLN A 326 11.25 23.32 -27.36
N GLU A 327 11.69 23.34 -26.10
CA GLU A 327 11.01 22.61 -25.00
C GLU A 327 10.30 23.52 -23.96
N GLU A 328 10.46 24.84 -24.03
CA GLU A 328 9.78 25.77 -23.11
C GLU A 328 8.45 26.35 -23.64
N GLU A 329 8.17 26.27 -24.95
CA GLU A 329 6.89 26.74 -25.51
C GLU A 329 5.72 25.76 -25.29
N GLU A 330 6.00 24.46 -25.12
CA GLU A 330 4.93 23.45 -24.94
C GLU A 330 4.38 23.40 -23.50
N LYS A 331 5.07 24.03 -22.53
CA LYS A 331 4.65 24.05 -21.12
C LYS A 331 3.75 25.25 -20.78
N VAL A 332 3.82 26.33 -21.55
CA VAL A 332 3.02 27.54 -21.33
C VAL A 332 1.61 27.40 -21.94
N GLU A 333 1.45 26.65 -23.03
CA GLU A 333 0.12 26.41 -23.64
C GLU A 333 -0.77 25.45 -22.82
N GLY A 334 -0.19 24.64 -21.93
CA GLY A 334 -0.93 23.75 -21.03
C GLY A 334 -1.63 24.49 -19.89
N GLU A 335 -0.94 25.45 -19.26
CA GLU A 335 -1.46 26.21 -18.12
C GLU A 335 -2.57 27.21 -18.52
N GLU A 336 -2.51 27.79 -19.72
CA GLU A 336 -3.56 28.70 -20.22
C GLU A 336 -4.89 27.99 -20.55
N ASN A 337 -4.89 26.68 -20.81
CA ASN A 337 -6.12 25.92 -21.05
C ASN A 337 -6.85 25.52 -19.77
N GLU A 338 -6.13 25.19 -18.69
CA GLU A 338 -6.77 24.85 -17.39
C GLU A 338 -7.47 26.07 -16.75
N GLU A 339 -6.86 27.27 -16.80
CA GLU A 339 -7.52 28.47 -16.28
C GLU A 339 -8.79 28.85 -17.06
N LYS A 340 -8.86 28.48 -18.33
CA LYS A 340 -10.02 28.79 -19.18
C LYS A 340 -11.19 27.85 -18.91
N GLU A 341 -10.93 26.56 -18.68
CA GLU A 341 -11.96 25.58 -18.30
C GLU A 341 -12.53 25.88 -16.90
N GLU A 342 -11.69 26.19 -15.89
CA GLU A 342 -12.18 26.55 -14.55
C GLU A 342 -13.08 27.81 -14.56
N LYS A 343 -12.78 28.77 -15.45
CA LYS A 343 -13.57 29.99 -15.56
C LYS A 343 -14.93 29.75 -16.20
N GLU A 344 -15.01 28.93 -17.26
CA GLU A 344 -16.29 28.58 -17.89
C GLU A 344 -17.18 27.76 -16.93
N GLU A 345 -16.60 26.84 -16.15
CA GLU A 345 -17.36 26.03 -15.19
C GLU A 345 -17.94 26.89 -14.04
N ARG A 346 -17.21 27.93 -13.62
CA ARG A 346 -17.67 28.87 -12.59
C ARG A 346 -18.80 29.77 -13.10
N GLU A 347 -18.70 30.28 -14.32
CA GLU A 347 -19.76 31.09 -14.94
C GLU A 347 -21.04 30.27 -15.16
N GLU A 348 -20.94 29.01 -15.58
CA GLU A 348 -22.12 28.14 -15.75
C GLU A 348 -22.80 27.80 -14.41
N LYS A 349 -22.03 27.73 -13.33
CA LYS A 349 -22.54 27.47 -11.97
C LYS A 349 -23.28 28.68 -11.41
N GLU A 350 -22.74 29.89 -11.60
CA GLU A 350 -23.40 31.13 -11.20
C GLU A 350 -24.71 31.35 -11.98
N GLU A 351 -24.75 31.05 -13.29
CA GLU A 351 -25.98 31.17 -14.09
C GLU A 351 -27.06 30.16 -13.66
N LYS A 352 -26.66 28.96 -13.21
CA LYS A 352 -27.59 27.95 -12.67
C LYS A 352 -28.14 28.36 -11.31
N GLU A 353 -27.34 28.96 -10.44
CA GLU A 353 -27.78 29.45 -9.13
C GLU A 353 -28.75 30.64 -9.27
N GLU A 354 -28.52 31.54 -10.22
CA GLU A 354 -29.43 32.68 -10.48
C GLU A 354 -30.79 32.24 -11.05
N LYS A 355 -30.84 31.12 -11.80
CA LYS A 355 -32.11 30.55 -12.31
C LYS A 355 -32.92 29.79 -11.25
N ILE A 356 -32.29 29.46 -10.11
CA ILE A 356 -32.92 28.72 -9.01
C ILE A 356 -33.43 29.67 -7.92
N ALA A 357 -32.86 30.87 -7.81
CA ALA A 357 -33.36 31.98 -6.99
C ALA A 357 -34.58 32.66 -7.64
#